data_AF-A0A5K3FJX3-F1
#
_entry.id   AF-A0A5K3FJX3-F1
#
_cell.length_a   1.000
_cell.length_b   1.000
_cell.length_c   1.000
_cell.angle_alpha   90.00
_cell.angle_beta   90.00
_cell.angle_gamma   90.00
#
_symmetry.space_group_name_H-M   'P 1'
#
loop_
_entity.id
_entity.type
_entity.pdbx_description
1 polymer ?
#
loop_
_entity_poly.entity_id
_entity_poly.type
_entity_poly.pdbx_seq_one_letter_code
_entity_poly.pdbx_strand_id
1 'polypeptide(L)'
;MPLVDYSRDDLVYCALGVLVNLMLESPCWHDFYEIRGFQKMTEIIRAYAGIDWQIASLAGKVICNFLYFDVDLKVEHKREDLASVKFPAVELLGQEEQAELEALLLDLTDEDLVNSVQGDTRIHGVEGDVSHHCFQRSVWSADFLSVAAHLLAIMNGKA
;
A
#
# COMPACT_ATOMS: atom_id res chain seq x y z
N MET A 1 -23.62 -5.57 -27.32
CA MET A 1 -22.41 -5.69 -26.49
C MET A 1 -22.49 -4.57 -25.47
N PRO A 2 -22.82 -4.83 -24.19
CA PRO A 2 -22.88 -3.74 -23.22
C PRO A 2 -21.44 -3.30 -22.94
N LEU A 3 -21.19 -1.98 -23.01
CA LEU A 3 -20.04 -1.38 -22.36
C LEU A 3 -20.14 -1.78 -20.89
N VAL A 4 -19.11 -2.41 -20.34
CA VAL A 4 -19.03 -2.63 -18.89
C VAL A 4 -18.83 -1.25 -18.26
N ASP A 5 -19.87 -0.71 -17.63
CA ASP A 5 -19.74 0.48 -16.78
C ASP A 5 -18.94 0.06 -15.53
N TYR A 6 -17.63 0.24 -15.58
CA TYR A 6 -16.75 0.01 -14.42
C TYR A 6 -16.96 1.11 -13.39
N SER A 7 -17.08 0.73 -12.12
CA SER A 7 -17.02 1.71 -11.04
C SER A 7 -15.62 2.32 -10.96
N ARG A 8 -15.52 3.50 -10.36
CA ARG A 8 -14.22 4.14 -10.10
C ARG A 8 -13.32 3.23 -9.26
N ASP A 9 -13.89 2.48 -8.32
CA ASP A 9 -13.15 1.60 -7.42
C ASP A 9 -12.62 0.35 -8.15
N ASP A 10 -13.37 -0.21 -9.10
CA ASP A 10 -12.88 -1.32 -9.95
C ASP A 10 -11.66 -0.91 -10.78
N LEU A 11 -11.65 0.33 -11.28
CA LEU A 11 -10.52 0.88 -12.04
C LEU A 11 -9.31 1.08 -11.13
N VAL A 12 -9.51 1.57 -9.91
CA VAL A 12 -8.43 1.72 -8.90
C VAL A 12 -7.86 0.36 -8.54
N TYR A 13 -8.71 -0.62 -8.22
CA TYR A 13 -8.30 -1.99 -7.92
C TYR A 13 -7.46 -2.60 -9.07
N CYS A 14 -7.96 -2.50 -10.31
CA CYS A 14 -7.23 -3.03 -11.47
C CYS A 14 -5.90 -2.30 -11.70
N ALA A 15 -5.88 -0.98 -11.60
CA ALA A 15 -4.66 -0.19 -11.77
C ALA A 15 -3.60 -0.55 -10.71
N LEU A 16 -4.02 -0.71 -9.45
CA LEU A 16 -3.12 -1.14 -8.39
C LEU A 16 -2.61 -2.57 -8.60
N GLY A 17 -3.45 -3.49 -9.07
CA GLY A 17 -3.03 -4.85 -9.44
C GLY A 17 -1.94 -4.85 -10.52
N VAL A 18 -2.05 -3.97 -11.52
CA VAL A 18 -0.99 -3.76 -12.52
C VAL A 18 0.25 -3.16 -11.88
N LEU A 19 0.11 -2.11 -11.07
CA LEU A 19 1.24 -1.44 -10.42
C LEU A 19 2.03 -2.37 -9.49
N VAL A 20 1.38 -3.26 -8.74
CA VAL A 20 2.07 -4.25 -7.89
C VAL A 20 3.07 -5.06 -8.72
N ASN A 21 2.67 -5.50 -9.91
CA ASN A 21 3.52 -6.26 -10.81
C ASN A 21 4.59 -5.38 -11.47
N LEU A 22 4.23 -4.18 -11.94
CA LEU A 22 5.19 -3.24 -12.54
C LEU A 22 6.27 -2.79 -11.57
N MET A 23 5.98 -2.70 -10.26
CA MET A 23 6.98 -2.38 -9.25
C MET A 23 7.99 -3.50 -9.00
N LEU A 24 7.82 -4.68 -9.61
CA LEU A 24 8.87 -5.71 -9.64
C LEU A 24 9.83 -5.52 -10.81
N GLU A 25 9.49 -4.66 -11.78
CA GLU A 25 10.27 -4.42 -12.99
C GLU A 25 11.02 -3.08 -12.92
N SER A 26 12.30 -3.12 -13.31
CA SER A 26 13.21 -1.98 -13.08
C SER A 26 12.93 -0.63 -13.76
N PRO A 27 12.31 -0.54 -14.94
CA PRO A 27 12.14 0.75 -15.59
C PRO A 27 11.04 1.61 -14.93
N CYS A 28 10.11 1.03 -14.18
CA CYS A 28 8.90 1.73 -13.73
C CYS A 28 9.10 2.56 -12.43
N TRP A 29 10.20 2.36 -11.71
CA TRP A 29 10.42 3.03 -10.42
C TRP A 29 10.74 4.51 -10.55
N HIS A 30 11.49 4.89 -11.58
CA HIS A 30 11.81 6.30 -11.82
C HIS A 30 10.53 7.10 -12.11
N ASP A 31 9.70 6.59 -13.00
CA ASP A 31 8.41 7.19 -13.31
C ASP A 31 7.50 7.24 -12.07
N PHE A 32 7.49 6.18 -11.26
CA PHE A 32 6.74 6.15 -10.01
C PHE A 32 7.21 7.22 -9.01
N TYR A 33 8.51 7.44 -8.89
CA TYR A 33 9.07 8.48 -8.05
C TYR A 33 8.71 9.89 -8.55
N GLU A 34 8.93 10.17 -9.84
CA GLU A 34 8.66 11.48 -10.45
C GLU A 34 7.20 11.92 -10.28
N ILE A 35 6.26 10.98 -10.32
CA ILE A 35 4.83 11.27 -10.15
C ILE A 35 4.37 11.32 -8.68
N ARG A 36 5.29 11.31 -7.71
CA ARG A 36 4.99 11.21 -6.26
C ARG A 36 4.15 9.96 -5.93
N GLY A 37 4.52 8.83 -6.52
CA GLY A 37 3.80 7.57 -6.43
C GLY A 37 3.65 7.08 -4.99
N PHE A 38 4.67 7.25 -4.16
CA PHE A 38 4.61 6.88 -2.73
C PHE A 38 3.52 7.65 -1.99
N GLN A 39 3.47 8.98 -2.13
CA GLN A 39 2.46 9.81 -1.47
C GLN A 39 1.06 9.42 -1.96
N LYS A 40 0.89 9.18 -3.27
CA LYS A 40 -0.38 8.70 -3.82
C LYS A 40 -0.81 7.35 -3.23
N MET A 41 0.13 6.40 -3.03
CA MET A 41 -0.22 5.12 -2.40
C MET A 41 -0.63 5.30 -0.94
N THR A 42 0.04 6.19 -0.20
CA THR A 42 -0.32 6.54 1.19
C THR A 42 -1.71 7.17 1.26
N GLU A 43 -2.04 8.08 0.33
CA GLU A 43 -3.37 8.66 0.19
C GLU A 43 -4.44 7.60 -0.13
N ILE A 44 -4.13 6.62 -0.99
CA ILE A 44 -5.04 5.51 -1.31
C ILE A 44 -5.27 4.63 -0.08
N ILE A 45 -4.22 4.27 0.68
CA ILE A 45 -4.38 3.50 1.93
C ILE A 45 -5.32 4.24 2.88
N ARG A 46 -5.11 5.54 3.08
CA ARG A 46 -5.95 6.37 3.95
C ARG A 46 -7.40 6.46 3.46
N ALA A 47 -7.62 6.60 2.15
CA ALA A 47 -8.94 6.77 1.58
C ALA A 47 -9.77 5.48 1.60
N TYR A 48 -9.13 4.31 1.51
CA TYR A 48 -9.81 3.02 1.40
C TYR A 48 -9.77 2.16 2.66
N ALA A 49 -8.88 2.46 3.62
CA ALA A 49 -8.90 1.78 4.91
C ALA A 49 -10.26 1.93 5.60
N GLY A 50 -10.83 0.81 6.07
CA GLY A 50 -12.18 0.77 6.64
C GLY A 50 -13.33 0.72 5.63
N ILE A 51 -13.05 0.92 4.34
CA ILE A 51 -14.04 0.86 3.24
C ILE A 51 -13.77 -0.36 2.35
N ASP A 52 -12.55 -0.46 1.81
CA ASP A 52 -12.08 -1.55 0.98
C ASP A 52 -10.63 -1.91 1.35
N TRP A 53 -10.49 -2.96 2.15
CA TRP A 53 -9.17 -3.43 2.58
C TRP A 53 -8.38 -4.09 1.45
N GLN A 54 -9.01 -4.53 0.36
CA GLN A 54 -8.28 -5.11 -0.77
C GLN A 54 -7.52 -4.01 -1.52
N ILE A 55 -8.17 -2.87 -1.78
CA ILE A 55 -7.54 -1.70 -2.39
C ILE A 55 -6.41 -1.17 -1.51
N ALA A 56 -6.66 -1.00 -0.20
CA ALA A 56 -5.62 -0.57 0.75
C ALA A 56 -4.42 -1.55 0.78
N SER A 57 -4.69 -2.87 0.74
CA SER A 57 -3.64 -3.90 0.70
C SER A 57 -2.81 -3.84 -0.58
N LEU A 58 -3.44 -3.61 -1.73
CA LEU A 58 -2.72 -3.48 -3.00
C LEU A 58 -1.81 -2.25 -3.01
N ALA A 59 -2.30 -1.11 -2.52
CA ALA A 59 -1.47 0.09 -2.39
C ALA A 59 -0.26 -0.15 -1.46
N GLY A 60 -0.46 -0.86 -0.34
CA GLY A 60 0.63 -1.27 0.54
C GLY A 60 1.66 -2.17 -0.17
N LYS A 61 1.20 -3.14 -0.98
CA LYS A 61 2.08 -4.02 -1.77
C LYS A 61 2.89 -3.25 -2.82
N VAL A 62 2.31 -2.23 -3.45
CA VAL A 62 3.05 -1.33 -4.36
C VAL A 62 4.20 -0.65 -3.61
N ILE A 63 3.94 -0.12 -2.40
CA ILE A 63 4.97 0.49 -1.56
C ILE A 63 6.03 -0.55 -1.16
N CYS A 64 5.63 -1.76 -0.75
CA CYS A 64 6.58 -2.83 -0.41
C CYS A 64 7.56 -3.08 -1.55
N ASN A 65 7.04 -3.30 -2.76
CA ASN A 65 7.86 -3.63 -3.92
C ASN A 65 8.78 -2.47 -4.30
N PHE A 66 8.28 -1.23 -4.22
CA PHE A 66 9.10 -0.04 -4.44
C PHE A 66 10.25 0.09 -3.43
N LEU A 67 10.00 -0.21 -2.15
CA LEU A 67 11.03 -0.16 -1.11
C LEU A 67 11.98 -1.36 -1.13
N TYR A 68 11.52 -2.55 -1.50
CA TYR A 68 12.35 -3.75 -1.54
C TYR A 68 13.42 -3.68 -2.63
N PHE A 69 13.14 -2.98 -3.73
CA PHE A 69 14.15 -2.70 -4.75
C PHE A 69 15.38 -1.96 -4.19
N ASP A 70 15.19 -1.07 -3.22
CA ASP A 70 16.30 -0.40 -2.53
C ASP A 70 17.22 -1.39 -1.79
N VAL A 71 16.67 -2.49 -1.31
CA VAL A 71 17.40 -3.52 -0.56
C VAL A 71 18.18 -4.44 -1.50
N ASP A 72 17.56 -4.91 -2.59
CA ASP A 72 18.24 -5.79 -3.57
C ASP A 72 19.36 -5.07 -4.33
N LEU A 73 19.19 -3.78 -4.65
CA LEU A 73 20.28 -2.94 -5.16
C LEU A 73 21.48 -2.91 -4.21
N LYS A 74 21.25 -2.74 -2.90
CA LYS A 74 22.34 -2.68 -1.90
C LYS A 74 23.11 -4.00 -1.81
N VAL A 75 22.50 -5.13 -2.16
CA VAL A 75 23.12 -6.46 -2.12
C VAL A 75 23.94 -6.74 -3.39
N GLU A 76 23.42 -6.40 -4.58
CA GLU A 76 24.15 -6.63 -5.84
C GLU A 76 25.29 -5.62 -6.06
N HIS A 77 25.18 -4.38 -5.57
CA HIS A 77 26.16 -3.31 -5.80
C HIS A 77 27.40 -3.33 -4.89
N LYS A 78 27.69 -4.46 -4.23
CA LYS A 78 29.04 -4.75 -3.73
C LYS A 78 30.02 -5.19 -4.82
N ARG A 79 29.57 -5.36 -6.07
CA ARG A 79 30.42 -5.65 -7.23
C ARG A 79 30.28 -4.56 -8.30
N GLU A 80 31.25 -3.65 -8.27
CA GLU A 80 31.81 -2.93 -9.42
C GLU A 80 30.89 -1.91 -10.16
N ASP A 81 31.41 -0.67 -10.22
CA ASP A 81 31.04 0.45 -11.10
C ASP A 81 29.63 1.06 -11.00
N LEU A 82 29.47 1.99 -10.04
CA LEU A 82 28.37 2.96 -10.04
C LEU A 82 28.85 4.38 -9.77
N ALA A 83 29.39 5.01 -10.81
CA ALA A 83 29.40 6.46 -10.92
C ALA A 83 28.09 7.02 -11.53
N SER A 84 27.09 6.17 -11.85
CA SER A 84 25.95 6.58 -12.70
C SER A 84 24.54 6.22 -12.21
N VAL A 85 24.35 5.47 -11.12
CA VAL A 85 23.00 5.20 -10.57
C VAL A 85 23.03 5.44 -9.06
N LYS A 86 22.57 6.63 -8.66
CA LYS A 86 22.31 7.00 -7.28
C LYS A 86 20.80 7.01 -7.06
N PHE A 87 20.20 5.90 -6.67
CA PHE A 87 18.81 5.94 -6.20
C PHE A 87 18.54 4.90 -5.11
N PRO A 88 18.84 5.22 -3.84
CA PRO A 88 18.31 4.43 -2.75
C PRO A 88 16.87 4.87 -2.47
N ALA A 89 15.87 3.99 -2.64
CA ALA A 89 14.46 4.36 -2.44
C ALA A 89 14.14 4.82 -1.01
N VAL A 90 14.90 4.37 0.00
CA VAL A 90 14.81 4.87 1.38
C VAL A 90 15.44 6.26 1.55
N GLU A 91 16.43 6.65 0.72
CA GLU A 91 16.92 8.03 0.68
C GLU A 91 16.02 8.96 -0.17
N LEU A 92 15.16 8.39 -1.01
CA LEU A 92 14.20 9.12 -1.86
C LEU A 92 12.93 9.56 -1.10
N LEU A 93 12.60 8.88 0.01
CA LEU A 93 11.50 9.29 0.87
C LEU A 93 11.99 10.31 1.88
N GLY A 94 11.32 11.46 1.94
CA GLY A 94 11.54 12.39 3.04
C GLY A 94 11.17 11.73 4.37
N GLN A 95 11.87 12.13 5.43
CA GLN A 95 11.59 11.62 6.78
C GLN A 95 10.13 11.87 7.20
N GLU A 96 9.52 12.94 6.68
CA GLU A 96 8.12 13.29 6.93
C GLU A 96 7.17 12.28 6.31
N GLU A 97 7.36 11.93 5.03
CA GLU A 97 6.50 10.93 4.37
C GLU A 97 6.63 9.53 4.98
N GLN A 98 7.83 9.16 5.40
CA GLN A 98 8.05 7.90 6.10
C GLN A 98 7.32 7.89 7.45
N ALA A 99 7.45 8.96 8.25
CA ALA A 99 6.77 9.07 9.54
C ALA A 99 5.24 9.09 9.40
N GLU A 100 4.71 9.75 8.36
CA GLU A 100 3.27 9.79 8.08
C GLU A 100 2.72 8.39 7.77
N LEU A 101 3.41 7.64 6.90
CA LEU A 101 3.01 6.27 6.59
C LEU A 101 3.13 5.36 7.81
N GLU A 102 4.19 5.51 8.61
CA GLU A 102 4.39 4.69 9.82
C GLU A 102 3.25 4.88 10.81
N ALA A 103 2.91 6.13 11.11
CA ALA A 103 1.80 6.46 11.99
C ALA A 103 0.48 5.88 11.46
N LEU A 104 0.22 6.03 10.16
CA LEU A 104 -0.97 5.47 9.52
C LEU A 104 -1.03 3.94 9.65
N LEU A 105 0.08 3.24 9.41
CA LEU A 105 0.12 1.77 9.50
C LEU A 105 -0.05 1.27 10.94
N LEU A 106 0.50 1.97 11.93
CA LEU A 106 0.30 1.64 13.35
C LEU A 106 -1.18 1.75 13.73
N ASP A 107 -1.85 2.83 13.32
CA ASP A 107 -3.29 3.01 13.54
C ASP A 107 -4.11 1.90 12.85
N LEU A 108 -3.76 1.55 11.60
CA LEU A 108 -4.50 0.56 10.80
C LEU A 108 -4.18 -0.90 11.14
N THR A 109 -3.21 -1.15 12.01
CA THR A 109 -2.91 -2.48 12.56
C THR A 109 -3.45 -2.68 13.97
N ASP A 110 -3.91 -1.60 14.62
CA ASP A 110 -4.62 -1.67 15.90
C ASP A 110 -6.05 -2.21 15.67
N GLU A 111 -6.31 -3.39 16.23
CA GLU A 111 -7.59 -4.08 16.09
C GLU A 111 -8.76 -3.30 16.72
N ASP A 112 -8.53 -2.63 17.85
CA ASP A 112 -9.56 -1.86 18.55
C ASP A 112 -9.91 -0.60 17.77
N LEU A 113 -8.89 0.07 17.20
CA LEU A 113 -9.10 1.23 16.35
C LEU A 113 -9.87 0.84 15.07
N VAL A 114 -9.46 -0.23 14.38
CA VAL A 114 -10.13 -0.70 13.16
C VAL A 114 -11.59 -1.10 13.45
N ASN A 115 -11.85 -1.76 14.58
CA ASN A 115 -13.21 -2.10 15.01
C ASN A 115 -14.06 -0.87 15.31
N SER A 116 -13.47 0.20 15.84
CA SER A 116 -14.18 1.46 16.09
C SER A 116 -14.58 2.17 14.80
N VAL A 117 -13.68 2.23 13.81
CA VAL A 117 -13.92 2.84 12.49
C VAL A 117 -15.01 2.10 11.73
N GLN A 118 -15.05 0.76 11.79
CA GLN A 118 -16.10 -0.05 11.16
C GLN A 118 -17.44 0.01 11.92
N GLY A 119 -17.41 0.33 13.22
CA GLY A 119 -18.59 0.50 14.05
C GLY A 119 -19.42 1.73 13.69
N ASP A 120 -18.76 2.84 13.35
CA ASP A 120 -19.42 4.11 12.99
C ASP A 120 -20.18 4.03 11.65
N THR A 121 -19.75 3.18 10.72
CA THR A 121 -20.42 2.96 9.43
C THR A 121 -21.80 2.31 9.58
N ARG A 122 -22.08 1.66 10.72
CA ARG A 122 -23.37 0.97 11.00
C ARG A 122 -24.55 1.93 11.20
N ILE A 123 -24.32 3.23 11.34
CA ILE A 123 -25.37 4.20 11.70
C ILE A 123 -26.26 4.58 10.48
N HIS A 124 -25.88 4.21 9.25
CA HIS A 124 -26.69 4.41 8.04
C HIS A 124 -27.36 3.13 7.48
N GLY A 125 -28.17 2.47 8.31
CA GLY A 125 -29.55 2.11 7.93
C GLY A 125 -29.81 1.13 6.77
N VAL A 126 -28.93 0.19 6.44
CA VAL A 126 -29.27 -0.91 5.51
C VAL A 126 -28.88 -2.25 6.13
N GLU A 127 -29.87 -3.13 6.35
CA GLU A 127 -29.75 -4.50 6.89
C GLU A 127 -28.94 -5.47 5.98
N GLY A 128 -28.16 -4.97 5.02
CA GLY A 128 -27.37 -5.77 4.07
C GLY A 128 -25.92 -6.07 4.51
N ASP A 129 -25.42 -5.49 5.60
CA ASP A 129 -23.98 -5.22 5.72
C ASP A 129 -23.19 -6.12 6.69
N VAL A 130 -23.80 -7.14 7.30
CA VAL A 130 -23.05 -8.08 8.18
C VAL A 130 -22.09 -8.95 7.37
N SER A 131 -22.54 -9.44 6.21
CA SER A 131 -21.72 -10.29 5.33
C SER A 131 -20.54 -9.51 4.73
N HIS A 132 -20.76 -8.26 4.33
CA HIS A 132 -19.73 -7.40 3.78
C HIS A 132 -18.74 -6.94 4.87
N HIS A 133 -19.22 -6.61 6.07
CA HIS A 133 -18.34 -6.35 7.22
C HIS A 133 -17.46 -7.56 7.59
N CYS A 134 -18.04 -8.77 7.66
CA CYS A 134 -17.26 -9.99 7.92
C CYS A 134 -16.23 -10.26 6.82
N PHE A 135 -16.58 -9.98 5.57
CA PHE A 135 -15.65 -10.07 4.44
C PHE A 135 -14.52 -9.05 4.57
N GLN A 136 -14.82 -7.76 4.76
CA GLN A 136 -13.83 -6.70 4.92
C GLN A 136 -12.89 -6.97 6.11
N ARG A 137 -13.43 -7.45 7.24
CA ARG A 137 -12.60 -7.85 8.38
C ARG A 137 -11.72 -9.06 8.10
N SER A 138 -12.23 -10.03 7.32
CA SER A 138 -11.42 -11.17 6.86
C SER A 138 -10.27 -10.71 5.97
N VAL A 139 -10.53 -9.84 4.99
CA VAL A 139 -9.52 -9.26 4.11
C VAL A 139 -8.48 -8.46 4.91
N TRP A 140 -8.92 -7.59 5.83
CA TRP A 140 -8.01 -6.86 6.70
C TRP A 140 -7.06 -7.81 7.44
N SER A 141 -7.61 -8.85 8.07
CA SER A 141 -6.82 -9.79 8.87
C SER A 141 -5.89 -10.68 8.03
N ALA A 142 -6.35 -11.12 6.85
CA ALA A 142 -5.64 -12.10 6.02
C ALA A 142 -4.60 -11.43 5.11
N ASP A 143 -4.94 -10.26 4.54
CA ASP A 143 -4.12 -9.57 3.57
C ASP A 143 -3.46 -8.33 4.17
N PHE A 144 -4.25 -7.36 4.61
CA PHE A 144 -3.74 -6.02 4.97
C PHE A 144 -2.75 -6.07 6.13
N LEU A 145 -3.06 -6.79 7.22
CA LEU A 145 -2.17 -6.91 8.38
C LEU A 145 -0.79 -7.44 8.01
N SER A 146 -0.72 -8.44 7.12
CA SER A 146 0.56 -9.01 6.68
C SER A 146 1.39 -7.99 5.89
N VAL A 147 0.73 -7.21 5.02
CA VAL A 147 1.36 -6.17 4.21
C VAL A 147 1.84 -5.01 5.09
N ALA A 148 1.00 -4.54 6.01
CA ALA A 148 1.32 -3.47 6.94
C ALA A 148 2.49 -3.85 7.86
N ALA A 149 2.47 -5.06 8.41
CA ALA A 149 3.57 -5.57 9.22
C ALA A 149 4.89 -5.64 8.43
N HIS A 150 4.83 -6.06 7.16
CA HIS A 150 5.99 -6.11 6.28
C HIS A 150 6.53 -4.70 5.96
N LEU A 151 5.66 -3.74 5.64
CA LEU A 151 6.05 -2.33 5.44
C LEU A 151 6.73 -1.74 6.68
N LEU A 152 6.13 -1.94 7.85
CA LEU A 152 6.71 -1.49 9.12
C LEU A 152 8.08 -2.12 9.35
N ALA A 153 8.28 -3.39 9.00
CA ALA A 153 9.58 -4.05 9.10
C ALA A 153 10.60 -3.41 8.14
N ILE A 154 10.23 -3.15 6.88
CA ILE A 154 11.09 -2.49 5.89
C ILE A 154 11.51 -1.10 6.38
N MET A 155 10.55 -0.29 6.82
CA MET A 155 10.77 1.08 7.29
C MET A 155 11.66 1.13 8.53
N ASN A 156 11.59 0.11 9.39
CA ASN A 156 12.44 -0.04 10.57
C ASN A 156 13.81 -0.69 10.30
N GLY A 157 14.12 -1.04 9.05
CA GLY A 157 15.37 -1.72 8.69
C GLY A 157 15.47 -3.16 9.22
N LYS A 158 14.33 -3.82 9.42
CA LYS A 158 14.21 -5.18 9.98
C LYS A 158 13.73 -6.22 8.96
N ALA A 159 13.55 -5.83 7.69
CA ALA A 159 13.12 -6.70 6.60
C ALA A 159 14.28 -7.32 5.84
#